data_AF-A0A165FFK0-F1
#
_entry.id   AF-A0A165FFK0-F1
#
_cell.length_a   1.000
_cell.length_b   1.000
_cell.length_c   1.000
_cell.angle_alpha   90.00
_cell.angle_beta   90.00
_cell.angle_gamma   90.00
#
_symmetry.space_group_name_H-M   'P 1'
#
loop_
_entity.id
_entity.type
_entity.pdbx_description
1 polymer ?
#
loop_
_entity_poly.entity_id
_entity_poly.type
_entity_poly.pdbx_seq_one_letter_code
_entity_poly.pdbx_strand_id
1 'polypeptide(L)'
;MFAVAKFASTCHSFSCNCNFISPCHRKRNINDFTIVVDMSTLQWHLQAMHKHEYYKWCEKNTFNSKLPSDVAARKAKILESHISQGTLEGHPAGHTILYSDKAFKSAAIQWLVETDQPISAFQHQAFEDLINIASHTKEAVKIPKRASTR
;
A
#
# COMPACT_ATOMS: atom_id res chain seq x y z
N MET A 1 0.48 9.53 -8.77
CA MET A 1 1.56 10.51 -8.58
C MET A 1 1.87 11.21 -9.90
N PHE A 2 2.29 10.52 -10.96
CA PHE A 2 2.66 11.18 -12.23
C PHE A 2 1.55 11.94 -12.98
N ALA A 3 0.29 11.52 -12.92
CA ALA A 3 -0.74 12.08 -13.81
C ALA A 3 -1.25 13.48 -13.47
N VAL A 4 -1.30 13.86 -12.19
CA VAL A 4 -1.73 15.21 -11.79
C VAL A 4 -0.66 16.24 -12.17
N ALA A 5 0.61 15.90 -11.93
CA ALA A 5 1.75 16.69 -12.40
C ALA A 5 1.82 16.73 -13.94
N LYS A 6 1.58 15.60 -14.63
CA LYS A 6 1.60 15.53 -16.10
C LYS A 6 0.45 16.31 -16.73
N PHE A 7 -0.74 16.32 -16.14
CA PHE A 7 -1.82 17.22 -16.56
C PHE A 7 -1.38 18.68 -16.46
N ALA A 8 -0.86 19.09 -15.29
CA ALA A 8 -0.36 20.45 -15.09
C ALA A 8 0.76 20.84 -16.08
N SER A 9 1.68 19.93 -16.41
CA SER A 9 2.77 20.17 -17.37
C SER A 9 2.33 20.14 -18.85
N THR A 10 1.28 19.39 -19.21
CA THR A 10 0.77 19.31 -20.59
C THR A 10 -0.15 20.50 -20.91
N CYS A 11 -0.65 21.19 -19.89
CA CYS A 11 -1.48 22.37 -20.00
C CYS A 11 -0.65 23.64 -20.26
N HIS A 12 0.11 23.70 -21.35
CA HIS A 12 0.67 24.97 -21.84
C HIS A 12 -0.38 25.85 -22.55
N SER A 13 -1.63 25.35 -22.70
CA SER A 13 -2.74 26.07 -23.34
C SER A 13 -4.04 26.11 -22.52
N PHE A 14 -4.04 25.65 -21.26
CA PHE A 14 -4.98 26.22 -20.30
C PHE A 14 -4.38 27.56 -19.86
N SER A 15 -4.47 28.53 -20.77
CA SER A 15 -4.56 29.92 -20.36
C SER A 15 -5.91 30.07 -19.67
N CYS A 16 -6.01 29.53 -18.45
CA CYS A 16 -6.69 30.27 -17.43
C CYS A 16 -5.90 31.57 -17.38
N ASN A 17 -6.47 32.62 -17.95
CA ASN A 17 -6.09 34.00 -17.71
C ASN A 17 -6.43 34.32 -16.24
N CYS A 18 -5.81 33.58 -15.35
CA CYS A 18 -5.65 33.83 -13.94
C CYS A 18 -4.23 34.40 -13.80
N ASN A 19 -3.96 35.49 -14.52
CA ASN A 19 -2.90 36.40 -14.12
C ASN A 19 -3.35 37.04 -12.81
N PHE A 20 -3.05 36.34 -11.71
CA PHE A 20 -2.61 36.93 -10.45
C PHE A 20 -3.52 37.98 -9.76
N ILE A 21 -4.79 38.12 -10.12
CA ILE A 21 -5.77 39.01 -9.47
C ILE A 21 -7.16 38.38 -9.60
N SER A 22 -7.47 37.29 -8.89
CA SER A 22 -8.23 37.43 -7.65
C SER A 22 -7.95 36.23 -6.74
N PRO A 23 -7.43 36.43 -5.51
CA PRO A 23 -6.90 35.35 -4.69
C PRO A 23 -8.02 34.65 -3.90
N CYS A 24 -8.13 33.33 -4.03
CA CYS A 24 -8.86 32.49 -3.06
C CYS A 24 -7.99 32.14 -1.83
N HIS A 25 -6.94 32.94 -1.54
CA HIS A 25 -6.10 32.84 -0.36
C HIS A 25 -6.18 34.13 0.48
N ARG A 26 -6.59 33.97 1.74
CA ARG A 26 -6.34 34.91 2.84
C ARG A 26 -4.82 35.16 2.93
N LYS A 27 -4.37 36.39 2.69
CA LYS A 27 -2.95 36.79 2.74
C LYS A 27 -2.37 36.49 4.14
N ARG A 28 -1.30 35.70 4.22
CA ARG A 28 -0.40 35.65 5.38
C ARG A 28 0.97 36.14 4.94
N ASN A 29 1.61 36.91 5.81
CA ASN A 29 2.93 37.50 5.62
C ASN A 29 3.99 36.38 5.54
N ILE A 30 4.76 36.36 4.45
CA ILE A 30 5.79 35.34 4.17
C ILE A 30 7.12 35.90 4.64
N ASN A 31 7.39 35.72 5.93
CA ASN A 31 8.76 35.61 6.40
C ASN A 31 9.07 34.12 6.47
N ASP A 32 9.91 33.68 5.53
CA ASP A 32 10.76 32.49 5.57
C ASP A 32 10.17 31.17 6.07
N PHE A 33 9.27 30.57 5.28
CA PHE A 33 8.99 29.14 5.40
C PHE A 33 8.92 28.51 4.00
N THR A 34 9.74 27.49 3.77
CA THR A 34 9.66 26.59 2.61
C THR A 34 8.35 25.82 2.69
N ILE A 35 7.30 26.33 2.03
CA ILE A 35 6.02 25.62 1.92
C ILE A 35 6.25 24.42 1.01
N VAL A 36 6.49 23.25 1.60
CA VAL A 36 6.33 21.98 0.90
C VAL A 36 4.87 21.93 0.44
N VAL A 37 4.64 22.01 -0.87
CA VAL A 37 3.29 21.93 -1.45
C VAL A 37 2.74 20.55 -1.13
N ASP A 38 1.86 20.47 -0.13
CA ASP A 38 1.20 19.23 0.23
C ASP A 38 0.33 18.78 -0.94
N MET A 39 0.69 17.66 -1.56
CA MET A 39 0.07 17.11 -2.77
C MET A 39 -1.41 16.75 -2.57
N SER A 40 -1.84 16.58 -1.32
CA SER A 40 -3.25 16.45 -1.00
C SER A 40 -4.02 17.70 -1.42
N THR A 41 -3.49 18.90 -1.12
CA THR A 41 -4.14 20.19 -1.35
C THR A 41 -4.34 20.49 -2.84
N LEU A 42 -3.40 20.09 -3.71
CA LEU A 42 -3.53 20.30 -5.15
C LEU A 42 -4.60 19.41 -5.79
N GLN A 43 -4.77 18.18 -5.30
CA GLN A 43 -5.84 17.30 -5.76
C GLN A 43 -7.22 17.81 -5.32
N TRP A 44 -7.33 18.36 -4.11
CA TRP A 44 -8.55 19.01 -3.62
C TRP A 44 -8.88 20.27 -4.43
N HIS A 45 -7.89 21.11 -4.72
CA HIS A 45 -8.07 22.28 -5.56
C HIS A 45 -8.50 21.91 -6.99
N LEU A 46 -7.85 20.90 -7.60
CA LEU A 46 -8.22 20.38 -8.91
C LEU A 46 -9.67 19.87 -8.92
N GLN A 47 -10.09 19.17 -7.87
CA GLN A 47 -11.46 18.70 -7.71
C GLN A 47 -12.47 19.85 -7.53
N ALA A 48 -12.10 20.92 -6.84
CA ALA A 48 -12.99 22.04 -6.58
C ALA A 48 -13.16 22.94 -7.81
N MET A 49 -12.06 23.21 -8.52
CA MET A 49 -12.02 24.27 -9.54
C MET A 49 -11.92 23.74 -10.98
N HIS A 50 -11.25 22.60 -11.20
CA HIS A 50 -10.88 22.10 -12.54
C HIS A 50 -11.37 20.68 -12.83
N LYS A 51 -12.42 20.23 -12.13
CA LYS A 51 -12.93 18.85 -12.19
C LYS A 51 -13.27 18.41 -13.62
N HIS A 52 -13.98 19.25 -14.36
CA HIS A 52 -14.47 18.93 -15.70
C HIS A 52 -13.35 18.80 -16.74
N GLU A 53 -12.40 19.74 -16.72
CA GLU A 53 -11.24 19.75 -17.62
C GLU A 53 -10.32 18.56 -17.36
N TYR A 54 -10.13 18.23 -16.08
CA TYR A 54 -9.36 17.06 -15.68
C TYR A 54 -9.98 15.75 -16.18
N TYR A 55 -11.31 15.59 -16.14
CA TYR A 55 -11.95 14.40 -16.69
C TYR A 55 -11.76 14.26 -18.21
N LYS A 56 -11.91 15.34 -18.97
CA LYS A 56 -11.65 15.34 -20.41
C LYS A 56 -10.21 14.92 -20.73
N TRP A 57 -9.25 15.41 -19.95
CA TRP A 57 -7.86 14.99 -20.12
C TRP A 57 -7.65 13.53 -19.73
N CYS A 58 -8.28 13.06 -18.64
CA CYS A 58 -8.25 11.66 -18.24
C CYS A 58 -8.77 10.75 -19.35
N GLU A 59 -9.92 11.08 -19.97
CA GLU A 59 -10.48 10.33 -21.10
C GLU A 59 -9.52 10.33 -22.29
N LYS A 60 -9.02 11.50 -22.69
CA LYS A 60 -8.09 11.66 -23.81
C LYS A 60 -6.77 10.89 -23.62
N ASN A 61 -6.33 10.72 -22.37
CA ASN A 61 -5.09 10.02 -22.03
C ASN A 61 -5.33 8.62 -21.48
N THR A 62 -6.55 8.07 -21.57
CA THR A 62 -6.93 6.76 -21.02
C THR A 62 -6.49 6.57 -19.57
N PHE A 63 -6.66 7.61 -18.75
CA PHE A 63 -6.17 7.67 -17.37
C PHE A 63 -7.32 7.61 -16.36
N ASN A 64 -7.16 6.80 -15.31
CA ASN A 64 -8.11 6.73 -14.22
C ASN A 64 -8.02 7.96 -13.30
N SER A 65 -9.12 8.70 -13.13
CA SER A 65 -9.16 9.87 -12.26
C SER A 65 -8.63 9.57 -10.86
N LYS A 66 -7.78 10.47 -10.35
CA LYS A 66 -7.22 10.43 -9.00
C LYS A 66 -7.75 11.55 -8.11
N LEU A 67 -8.87 12.17 -8.48
CA LEU A 67 -9.54 13.14 -7.59
C LEU A 67 -10.01 12.44 -6.30
N PRO A 68 -9.91 13.10 -5.14
CA PRO A 68 -10.31 12.53 -3.84
C PRO A 68 -11.71 11.88 -3.85
N SER A 69 -12.69 12.51 -4.50
CA SER A 69 -14.06 11.99 -4.64
C SER A 69 -14.12 10.69 -5.43
N ASP A 70 -13.33 10.53 -6.49
CA ASP A 70 -13.32 9.32 -7.32
C ASP A 70 -12.54 8.19 -6.66
N VAL A 71 -11.50 8.53 -5.88
CA VAL A 71 -10.80 7.55 -5.04
C VAL A 71 -11.72 7.06 -3.93
N ALA A 72 -12.45 7.97 -3.26
CA ALA A 72 -13.41 7.63 -2.23
C ALA A 72 -14.55 6.76 -2.78
N ALA A 73 -15.14 7.13 -3.92
CA ALA A 73 -16.19 6.35 -4.57
C ALA A 73 -15.72 4.95 -4.97
N ARG A 74 -14.48 4.80 -5.47
CA ARG A 74 -13.91 3.47 -5.75
C ARG A 74 -13.71 2.64 -4.50
N LYS A 75 -13.19 3.24 -3.43
CA LYS A 75 -13.06 2.56 -2.13
C LYS A 75 -14.41 2.13 -1.57
N ALA A 76 -15.43 2.98 -1.68
CA ALA A 76 -16.80 2.65 -1.27
C ALA A 76 -17.39 1.51 -2.10
N LYS A 77 -17.19 1.50 -3.42
CA LYS A 77 -17.61 0.38 -4.29
C LYS A 77 -16.88 -0.92 -3.97
N ILE A 78 -15.59 -0.85 -3.65
CA ILE A 78 -14.82 -2.02 -3.20
C ILE A 78 -15.39 -2.54 -1.88
N LEU A 79 -15.65 -1.64 -0.92
CA LEU A 79 -16.24 -2.00 0.37
C LEU A 79 -17.64 -2.61 0.19
N GLU A 80 -18.49 -2.01 -0.64
CA GLU A 80 -19.83 -2.52 -0.96
C GLU A 80 -19.77 -3.88 -1.66
N SER A 81 -18.83 -4.07 -2.59
CA SER A 81 -18.60 -5.37 -3.22
C SER A 81 -18.10 -6.42 -2.21
N HIS A 82 -17.38 -6.00 -1.18
CA HIS A 82 -16.92 -6.86 -0.08
C HIS A 82 -18.03 -7.16 0.94
N ILE A 83 -19.10 -6.35 0.98
CA ILE A 83 -20.31 -6.60 1.78
C ILE A 83 -21.27 -7.52 1.00
N SER A 84 -21.35 -7.37 -0.32
CA SER A 84 -22.17 -8.20 -1.22
C SER A 84 -21.52 -9.55 -1.57
N GLN A 85 -20.20 -9.67 -1.52
CA GLN A 85 -19.55 -10.95 -1.22
C GLN A 85 -19.92 -11.24 0.23
N GLY A 86 -21.02 -11.97 0.42
CA GLY A 86 -21.60 -12.23 1.73
C GLY A 86 -20.55 -12.64 2.76
N THR A 87 -20.87 -12.39 4.03
CA THR A 87 -20.14 -12.89 5.20
C THR A 87 -19.47 -14.21 4.84
N LEU A 88 -18.15 -14.18 4.74
CA LEU A 88 -17.34 -15.36 4.56
C LEU A 88 -17.36 -16.13 5.89
N GLU A 89 -18.54 -16.61 6.30
CA GLU A 89 -18.75 -17.65 7.32
C GLU A 89 -18.23 -18.94 6.69
N GLY A 90 -16.90 -19.04 6.73
CA GLY A 90 -16.14 -19.87 5.83
C GLY A 90 -14.81 -19.20 5.56
N HIS A 91 -14.15 -18.69 6.61
CA HIS A 91 -12.69 -18.67 6.59
C HIS A 91 -12.31 -20.08 6.12
N PRO A 92 -11.64 -20.28 4.96
CA PRO A 92 -11.09 -21.59 4.70
C PRO A 92 -10.27 -21.87 5.94
N ALA A 93 -10.61 -22.96 6.64
CA ALA A 93 -9.81 -23.45 7.75
C ALA A 93 -8.38 -23.28 7.27
N GLY A 94 -7.64 -22.37 7.94
CA GLY A 94 -6.38 -21.86 7.41
C GLY A 94 -5.61 -23.07 6.92
N HIS A 95 -5.00 -23.01 5.72
CA HIS A 95 -4.25 -24.15 5.18
C HIS A 95 -3.22 -24.57 6.25
N THR A 96 -3.64 -25.46 7.14
CA THR A 96 -2.78 -26.14 8.07
C THR A 96 -2.10 -27.07 7.14
N ILE A 97 -0.92 -26.66 6.67
CA ILE A 97 -0.02 -27.55 5.96
C ILE A 97 0.10 -28.74 6.89
N LEU A 98 -0.60 -29.82 6.57
CA LEU A 98 -0.56 -31.03 7.34
C LEU A 98 0.90 -31.44 7.36
N TYR A 99 1.41 -31.68 8.55
CA TYR A 99 2.79 -32.08 8.71
C TYR A 99 3.06 -33.30 7.81
N SER A 100 4.04 -33.17 6.92
CA SER A 100 4.55 -34.25 6.10
C SER A 100 6.06 -34.15 6.12
N ASP A 101 6.73 -35.27 6.42
CA ASP A 101 8.19 -35.32 6.49
C ASP A 101 8.85 -34.80 5.20
N LYS A 102 8.22 -35.04 4.04
CA LYS A 102 8.71 -34.55 2.75
C LYS A 102 8.61 -33.02 2.65
N ALA A 103 7.48 -32.45 3.06
CA ALA A 103 7.26 -31.01 3.06
C ALA A 103 8.22 -30.32 4.04
N PHE A 104 8.37 -30.86 5.25
CA PHE A 104 9.30 -30.36 6.26
C PHE A 104 10.75 -30.38 5.75
N LYS A 105 11.22 -31.52 5.22
CA LYS A 105 12.58 -31.63 4.66
C LYS A 105 12.81 -30.64 3.52
N SER A 106 11.85 -30.47 2.62
CA SER A 106 11.98 -29.51 1.51
C SER A 106 12.08 -28.06 2.01
N ALA A 107 11.25 -27.68 2.98
CA ALA A 107 11.27 -26.34 3.56
C ALA A 107 12.57 -26.08 4.34
N ALA A 108 13.05 -27.07 5.09
CA ALA A 108 14.31 -26.98 5.82
C ALA A 108 15.51 -26.79 4.88
N ILE A 109 15.59 -27.58 3.79
CA ILE A 109 16.65 -27.44 2.79
C ILE A 109 16.60 -26.06 2.12
N GLN A 110 15.40 -25.60 1.75
CA GLN A 110 15.25 -24.27 1.15
C GLN A 110 15.73 -23.17 2.10
N TRP A 111 15.33 -23.23 3.38
CA TRP A 111 15.82 -22.30 4.40
C TRP A 111 17.34 -22.32 4.54
N LEU A 112 17.96 -23.51 4.49
CA LEU A 112 19.42 -23.67 4.54
C LEU A 112 20.13 -22.92 3.39
N VAL A 113 19.61 -23.07 2.17
CA VAL A 113 20.15 -22.43 0.96
C VAL A 113 19.93 -20.92 0.99
N GLU A 114 18.76 -20.44 1.41
CA GLU A 114 18.45 -19.01 1.46
C GLU A 114 19.26 -18.25 2.51
N THR A 115 19.74 -18.94 3.54
CA THR A 115 20.46 -18.35 4.68
C THR A 115 21.94 -18.74 4.75
N ASP A 116 22.44 -19.43 3.71
CA ASP A 116 23.82 -19.92 3.60
C ASP A 116 24.31 -20.66 4.86
N GLN A 117 23.44 -21.46 5.48
CA GLN A 117 23.78 -22.19 6.69
C GLN A 117 24.46 -23.53 6.38
N PRO A 118 25.40 -24.01 7.22
CA PRO A 118 25.98 -25.33 7.06
C PRO A 118 24.97 -26.42 7.44
N ILE A 119 25.07 -27.60 6.83
CA ILE A 119 24.20 -28.77 7.14
C ILE A 119 24.27 -29.15 8.63
N SER A 120 25.40 -28.88 9.30
CA SER A 120 25.57 -29.08 10.73
C SER A 120 24.60 -28.26 11.60
N ALA A 121 23.95 -27.22 11.05
CA ALA A 121 22.93 -26.45 11.76
C ALA A 121 21.75 -27.32 12.21
N PHE A 122 21.40 -28.37 11.46
CA PHE A 122 20.33 -29.31 11.84
C PHE A 122 20.72 -30.29 12.94
N GLN A 123 22.02 -30.45 13.22
CA GLN A 123 22.53 -31.32 14.29
C GLN A 123 22.69 -30.56 15.61
N HIS A 124 22.47 -29.24 15.61
CA HIS A 124 22.63 -28.43 16.79
C HIS A 124 21.42 -28.60 17.72
N GLN A 125 21.66 -28.90 19.00
CA GLN A 125 20.59 -29.16 19.99
C GLN A 125 19.53 -28.05 20.03
N ALA A 126 19.96 -26.77 19.95
CA ALA A 126 19.03 -25.65 19.94
C ALA A 126 18.04 -25.65 18.76
N PHE A 127 18.41 -26.23 17.61
CA PHE A 127 17.49 -26.38 16.48
C PHE A 127 16.44 -27.46 16.77
N GLU A 128 16.84 -28.60 17.34
CA GLU A 128 15.92 -29.65 17.76
C GLU A 128 14.94 -29.14 18.83
N ASP A 129 15.45 -28.42 19.83
CA ASP A 129 14.65 -27.84 20.90
C ASP A 129 13.62 -26.84 20.34
N LEU A 130 14.02 -26.00 19.37
CA LEU A 130 13.11 -25.07 18.70
C LEU A 130 11.96 -25.80 17.99
N ILE A 131 12.26 -26.86 17.24
CA ILE A 131 11.25 -27.67 16.54
C ILE A 131 10.32 -28.36 17.54
N ASN A 132 10.88 -28.95 18.60
CA ASN A 132 10.09 -29.60 19.65
C ASN A 132 9.17 -28.61 20.36
N ILE A 133 9.64 -27.41 20.69
CA ILE A 133 8.80 -26.37 21.30
C ILE A 133 7.70 -25.92 20.33
N ALA A 134 8.05 -25.71 19.05
CA ALA A 134 7.11 -25.30 18.02
C ALA A 134 6.05 -26.37 17.69
N SER A 135 6.39 -27.66 17.79
CA SER A 135 5.44 -28.76 17.51
C SER A 135 4.42 -28.96 18.63
N HIS A 136 4.77 -28.58 19.86
CA HIS A 136 3.89 -28.74 21.03
C HIS A 136 2.97 -27.55 21.28
N THR A 137 3.18 -26.40 20.62
CA THR A 137 2.28 -25.26 20.78
C THR A 137 0.95 -25.52 20.10
N LYS A 138 -0.14 -25.31 20.85
CA LYS A 138 -1.52 -25.33 20.31
C LYS A 138 -1.87 -24.03 19.58
N GLU A 139 -1.07 -22.99 19.81
CA GLU A 139 -1.22 -21.67 19.21
C GLU A 139 -0.13 -21.41 18.16
N ALA A 140 -0.34 -20.41 17.30
CA ALA A 140 0.65 -20.00 16.32
C ALA A 140 1.95 -19.50 16.97
N VAL A 141 3.09 -19.97 16.48
CA VAL A 141 4.42 -19.55 16.93
C VAL A 141 4.65 -18.06 16.60
N LYS A 142 4.89 -17.24 17.62
CA LYS A 142 5.21 -15.81 17.45
C LYS A 142 6.71 -15.63 17.26
N ILE A 143 7.16 -15.45 16.02
CA ILE A 143 8.57 -15.19 15.71
C ILE A 143 8.89 -13.71 15.98
N PRO A 144 9.89 -13.39 16.83
CA PRO A 144 10.26 -12.01 17.09
C PRO A 144 10.80 -11.33 15.84
N LYS A 145 10.39 -10.08 15.60
CA LYS A 145 10.93 -9.26 14.50
C LYS A 145 12.25 -8.66 14.94
N ARG A 146 13.17 -8.44 13.98
CA ARG A 146 14.48 -7.79 14.20
C ARG A 146 14.41 -6.50 15.03
N ALA A 147 13.34 -5.72 14.90
CA ALA A 147 13.13 -4.49 15.65
C ALA A 147 12.92 -4.69 17.16
N SER A 148 12.55 -5.90 17.59
CA SER A 148 12.31 -6.25 19.01
C SER A 148 13.57 -6.73 19.74
N THR A 149 14.70 -6.88 19.04
CA THR A 149 15.96 -7.43 19.57
C THR A 149 17.02 -6.33 19.77
N ARG A 150 16.60 -5.08 19.92
CA ARG A 150 17.44 -3.92 20.25
C ARG A 150 16.87 -3.18 21.45
#